data_AF-A0A3S9WCX0-F1
#
_entry.id   AF-A0A3S9WCX0-F1
#
_cell.length_a   1.000
_cell.length_b   1.000
_cell.length_c   1.000
_cell.angle_alpha   90.00
_cell.angle_beta   90.00
_cell.angle_gamma   90.00
#
_symmetry.space_group_name_H-M   'P 1'
#
loop_
_entity.id
_entity.type
_entity.pdbx_description
1 polymer ?
#
loop_
_entity_poly.entity_id
_entity_poly.type
_entity_poly.pdbx_seq_one_letter_code
_entity_poly.pdbx_strand_id
1 'polypeptide(L)'
;MSTPDDDAPVTVTDDVLPQPLRDGDTSVTADPADDPAQAEWDRTTALDEGASPDELDGVTGTGDDPDQIPSDDDQIPAADLPADVYLPETQGDDPVVAELGEDGEGDLSPEDL
;
A
#
# COMPACT_ATOMS: atom_id res chain seq x y z
N MET A 1 -59.08 -42.15 7.44
CA MET A 1 -57.64 -41.84 7.58
C MET A 1 -57.42 -40.52 6.86
N SER A 2 -57.12 -39.49 7.63
CA SER A 2 -56.90 -38.11 7.16
C SER A 2 -55.48 -37.94 6.63
N THR A 3 -55.35 -37.20 5.54
CA THR A 3 -54.43 -36.06 5.46
C THR A 3 -54.98 -35.15 4.37
N PRO A 4 -55.24 -33.85 4.63
CA PRO A 4 -55.48 -32.91 3.54
C PRO A 4 -54.13 -32.66 2.85
N ASP A 5 -54.09 -32.92 1.54
CA ASP A 5 -53.01 -32.47 0.67
C ASP A 5 -53.09 -30.94 0.63
N ASP A 6 -52.11 -30.29 1.25
CA ASP A 6 -51.95 -28.84 1.31
C ASP A 6 -51.47 -28.35 -0.06
N ASP A 7 -52.37 -28.39 -1.06
CA ASP A 7 -52.15 -27.83 -2.39
C ASP A 7 -52.46 -26.32 -2.34
N ALA A 8 -51.68 -25.61 -1.55
CA ALA A 8 -51.56 -24.17 -1.69
C ALA A 8 -50.51 -23.92 -2.78
N PRO A 9 -50.80 -23.12 -3.84
CA PRO A 9 -49.74 -22.67 -4.70
C PRO A 9 -48.78 -21.86 -3.83
N VAL A 10 -47.55 -22.35 -3.68
CA VAL A 10 -46.43 -21.51 -3.28
C VAL A 10 -46.42 -20.39 -4.31
N THR A 11 -46.92 -19.23 -3.90
CA THR A 11 -46.61 -18.00 -4.57
C THR A 11 -45.10 -17.88 -4.40
N VAL A 12 -44.35 -18.27 -5.42
CA VAL A 12 -43.05 -17.67 -5.66
C VAL A 12 -43.41 -16.21 -5.89
N THR A 13 -43.52 -15.45 -4.80
CA THR A 13 -43.39 -14.00 -4.87
C THR A 13 -42.11 -13.81 -5.60
N ASP A 14 -42.22 -13.41 -6.88
CA ASP A 14 -41.13 -13.19 -7.81
C ASP A 14 -39.98 -12.62 -7.00
N ASP A 15 -39.05 -13.52 -6.72
CA ASP A 15 -37.96 -13.32 -5.81
C ASP A 15 -37.15 -12.28 -6.55
N VAL A 16 -37.35 -11.00 -6.20
CA VAL A 16 -36.49 -9.92 -6.66
C VAL A 16 -35.16 -10.19 -6.00
N LEU A 17 -34.43 -11.18 -6.55
CA LEU A 17 -33.07 -11.44 -6.21
C LEU A 17 -32.39 -10.10 -6.40
N PRO A 18 -31.79 -9.52 -5.34
CA PRO A 18 -31.17 -8.23 -5.43
C PRO A 18 -30.20 -8.30 -6.60
N GLN A 19 -30.49 -7.53 -7.66
CA GLN A 19 -29.61 -7.47 -8.82
C GLN A 19 -28.26 -6.95 -8.31
N PRO A 20 -27.13 -7.52 -8.76
CA PRO A 20 -25.83 -6.96 -8.42
C PRO A 20 -25.81 -5.51 -8.89
N LEU A 21 -25.36 -4.61 -8.01
CA LEU A 21 -25.20 -3.21 -8.33
C LEU A 21 -24.28 -3.08 -9.54
N ARG A 22 -24.76 -2.41 -10.59
CA ARG A 22 -23.99 -2.09 -11.79
C ARG A 22 -23.42 -0.69 -11.67
N ASP A 23 -22.40 -0.39 -12.46
CA ASP A 23 -21.63 0.85 -12.39
C ASP A 23 -22.47 2.14 -12.57
N GLY A 24 -23.69 2.03 -13.12
CA GLY A 24 -24.65 3.13 -13.29
C GLY A 24 -25.74 3.25 -12.23
N ASP A 25 -25.79 2.36 -11.24
CA ASP A 25 -26.82 2.36 -10.20
C ASP A 25 -26.52 3.35 -9.06
N THR A 26 -25.35 4.01 -9.10
CA THR A 26 -24.96 5.07 -8.16
C THR A 26 -24.85 6.42 -8.88
N SER A 27 -25.13 7.52 -8.19
CA SER A 27 -24.91 8.87 -8.72
C SER A 27 -23.46 9.36 -8.56
N VAL A 28 -22.57 8.50 -8.07
CA VAL A 28 -21.13 8.78 -7.96
C VAL A 28 -20.47 8.31 -9.25
N THR A 29 -19.85 9.24 -9.96
CA THR A 29 -18.88 8.90 -11.00
C THR A 29 -17.51 9.00 -10.34
N ALA A 30 -16.78 7.88 -10.30
CA ALA A 30 -15.39 7.90 -9.86
C ALA A 30 -14.58 8.70 -10.89
N ASP A 31 -13.71 9.59 -10.42
CA ASP A 31 -12.69 10.19 -11.28
C ASP A 31 -11.67 9.08 -11.62
N PRO A 32 -11.45 8.76 -12.91
CA PRO A 32 -10.44 7.78 -13.29
C PRO A 32 -9.04 8.13 -12.79
N ALA A 33 -8.73 9.42 -12.58
CA ALA A 33 -7.45 9.85 -12.03
C ALA A 33 -7.27 9.50 -10.53
N ASP A 34 -8.37 9.27 -9.81
CA ASP A 34 -8.36 8.89 -8.39
C ASP A 34 -8.36 7.36 -8.20
N ASP A 35 -8.44 6.57 -9.27
CA ASP A 35 -8.36 5.10 -9.21
C ASP A 35 -6.89 4.66 -9.14
N PRO A 36 -6.44 4.01 -8.05
CA PRO A 36 -5.04 3.58 -7.91
C PRO A 36 -4.62 2.57 -8.98
N ALA A 37 -5.54 1.71 -9.44
CA ALA A 37 -5.25 0.76 -10.51
C ALA A 37 -5.06 1.48 -11.86
N GLN A 38 -5.89 2.50 -12.12
CA GLN A 38 -5.77 3.31 -13.33
C GLN A 38 -4.48 4.14 -13.32
N ALA A 39 -4.10 4.71 -12.17
CA ALA A 39 -2.87 5.47 -12.03
C ALA A 39 -1.60 4.63 -12.30
N GLU A 40 -1.57 3.37 -11.85
CA GLU A 40 -0.47 2.44 -12.14
C GLU A 40 -0.41 2.07 -13.64
N TRP A 41 -1.55 1.82 -14.26
CA TRP A 41 -1.63 1.55 -15.70
C TRP A 41 -1.20 2.74 -16.57
N ASP A 42 -1.60 3.96 -16.21
CA ASP A 42 -1.20 5.16 -16.95
C ASP A 42 0.32 5.40 -16.81
N ARG A 43 0.89 5.16 -15.62
CA ARG A 43 2.34 5.24 -15.39
C ARG A 43 3.12 4.24 -16.24
N THR A 44 2.70 2.98 -16.28
CA THR A 44 3.37 1.94 -17.09
C THR A 44 3.26 2.21 -18.59
N THR A 45 2.09 2.68 -19.04
CA THR A 45 1.89 3.10 -20.43
C THR A 45 2.83 4.24 -20.81
N ALA A 46 2.96 5.26 -19.94
CA ALA A 46 3.85 6.39 -20.20
C ALA A 46 5.33 5.99 -20.26
N LEU A 47 5.78 5.04 -19.42
CA LEU A 47 7.13 4.47 -19.49
C LEU A 47 7.37 3.78 -20.85
N ASP A 48 6.41 2.99 -21.32
CA ASP A 48 6.49 2.32 -22.64
C ASP A 48 6.50 3.32 -23.81
N GLU A 49 5.82 4.46 -23.65
CA GLU A 49 5.83 5.58 -24.61
C GLU A 49 7.10 6.43 -24.55
N GLY A 50 7.99 6.16 -23.59
CA GLY A 50 9.31 6.77 -23.48
C GLY A 50 9.40 7.94 -22.49
N ALA A 51 8.41 8.12 -21.62
CA ALA A 51 8.55 9.02 -20.47
C ALA A 51 9.64 8.49 -19.52
N SER A 52 10.45 9.38 -18.99
CA SER A 52 11.46 9.04 -17.99
C SER A 52 10.84 8.91 -16.59
N PRO A 53 11.41 8.07 -15.70
CA PRO A 53 10.97 7.99 -14.31
C PRO A 53 10.95 9.36 -13.63
N ASP A 54 11.92 10.24 -13.90
CA ASP A 54 11.97 11.60 -13.35
C ASP A 54 10.81 12.50 -13.81
N GLU A 55 10.18 12.21 -14.95
CA GLU A 55 8.99 12.91 -15.46
C GLU A 55 7.68 12.36 -14.85
N LEU A 56 7.70 11.11 -14.39
CA LEU A 56 6.53 10.39 -13.86
C LEU A 56 6.48 10.40 -12.32
N ASP A 57 7.63 10.34 -11.69
CA ASP A 57 7.79 10.54 -10.27
C ASP A 57 7.71 12.04 -9.99
N GLY A 58 6.50 12.50 -9.66
CA GLY A 58 6.35 13.76 -8.96
C GLY A 58 7.26 13.76 -7.73
N VAL A 59 7.79 14.94 -7.37
CA VAL A 59 8.75 15.11 -6.26
C VAL A 59 8.30 14.23 -5.09
N THR A 60 9.01 13.14 -4.83
CA THR A 60 8.80 12.25 -3.69
C THR A 60 9.37 12.94 -2.45
N GLY A 61 8.94 14.18 -2.22
CA GLY A 61 9.16 14.86 -0.98
C GLY A 61 8.46 14.04 0.09
N THR A 62 9.16 13.74 1.16
CA THR A 62 8.68 13.09 2.38
C THR A 62 7.52 13.85 3.07
N GLY A 63 6.85 14.76 2.37
CA GLY A 63 5.95 15.80 2.87
C GLY A 63 6.67 17.10 3.24
N ASP A 64 7.99 17.05 3.40
CA ASP A 64 8.81 18.17 3.86
C ASP A 64 9.27 19.05 2.70
N ASP A 65 9.22 20.36 2.91
CA ASP A 65 9.79 21.34 2.00
C ASP A 65 11.31 21.11 1.92
N PRO A 66 11.92 20.94 0.73
CA PRO A 66 13.36 20.76 0.62
C PRO A 66 14.17 21.94 1.20
N ASP A 67 13.58 23.13 1.30
CA ASP A 67 14.20 24.29 1.96
C ASP A 67 13.81 24.43 3.45
N GLN A 68 13.11 23.44 4.01
CA GLN A 68 12.74 23.43 5.43
C GLN A 68 13.99 23.41 6.31
N ILE A 69 14.06 24.38 7.21
CA ILE A 69 15.04 24.39 8.30
C ILE A 69 14.43 23.59 9.45
N PRO A 70 15.09 22.54 9.95
CA PRO A 70 14.62 21.80 11.13
C PRO A 70 14.42 22.75 12.31
N SER A 71 13.30 22.57 13.00
CA SER A 71 12.97 23.28 14.22
C SER A 71 13.47 22.52 15.45
N ASP A 72 13.64 23.22 16.56
CA ASP A 72 13.99 22.58 17.84
C ASP A 72 12.88 21.63 18.33
N ASP A 73 11.64 21.82 17.86
CA ASP A 73 10.48 20.98 18.20
C ASP A 73 10.47 19.64 17.44
N ASP A 74 11.29 19.50 16.39
CA ASP A 74 11.47 18.23 15.67
C ASP A 74 12.35 17.24 16.46
N GLN A 75 13.00 17.71 17.53
CA GLN A 75 13.87 16.90 18.38
C GLN A 75 13.06 16.19 19.46
N ILE A 76 13.35 14.89 19.66
CA ILE A 76 12.77 14.11 20.75
C ILE A 76 13.25 14.68 22.09
N PRO A 77 12.36 14.97 23.06
CA PRO A 77 12.77 15.42 24.38
C PRO A 77 13.73 14.43 25.04
N ALA A 78 14.75 14.95 25.73
CA ALA A 78 15.76 14.11 26.40
C ALA A 78 15.16 13.14 27.44
N ALA A 79 13.98 13.45 27.98
CA ALA A 79 13.25 12.58 28.91
C ALA A 79 12.66 11.33 28.24
N ASP A 80 12.43 11.38 26.93
CA ASP A 80 11.86 10.28 26.14
C ASP A 80 12.96 9.41 25.50
N LEU A 81 14.21 9.87 25.52
CA LEU A 81 15.35 9.06 25.10
C LEU A 81 15.66 7.98 26.17
N PRO A 82 15.95 6.74 25.77
CA PRO A 82 16.40 5.72 26.71
C PRO A 82 17.74 6.14 27.34
N ALA A 83 17.94 5.76 28.60
CA ALA A 83 19.24 5.95 29.23
C ALA A 83 20.33 5.22 28.44
N ASP A 84 21.53 5.78 28.43
CA ASP A 84 22.73 5.26 27.79
C ASP A 84 23.00 3.77 28.08
N VAL A 85 22.70 3.32 29.30
CA VAL A 85 22.82 1.90 29.71
C VAL A 85 21.91 0.93 28.95
N TYR A 86 20.88 1.43 28.26
CA TYR A 86 19.97 0.64 27.44
C TYR A 86 20.27 0.76 25.95
N LEU A 87 21.15 1.69 25.55
CA LEU A 87 21.61 1.81 24.18
C LEU A 87 22.66 0.74 23.90
N PRO A 88 22.74 0.21 22.67
CA PRO A 88 23.85 -0.62 22.26
C PRO A 88 25.17 0.14 22.41
N GLU A 89 26.18 -0.49 23.01
CA GLU A 89 27.51 0.10 23.19
C GLU A 89 28.19 0.44 21.85
N THR A 90 27.73 -0.17 20.76
CA THR A 90 28.27 0.00 19.40
C THR A 90 27.64 1.17 18.62
N GLN A 91 26.71 1.93 19.22
CA GLN A 91 26.14 3.10 18.54
C GLN A 91 27.18 4.23 18.44
N GLY A 92 27.47 4.67 17.21
CA GLY A 92 28.46 5.72 16.95
C GLY A 92 29.89 5.20 16.77
N ASP A 93 30.12 3.91 17.01
CA ASP A 93 31.34 3.25 16.55
C ASP A 93 31.31 3.11 15.02
N ASP A 94 32.50 3.14 14.41
CA ASP A 94 32.64 2.89 12.97
C ASP A 94 32.12 1.49 12.65
N PRO A 95 31.14 1.34 11.73
CA PRO A 95 30.65 0.02 11.37
C PRO A 95 31.81 -0.82 10.86
N VAL A 96 31.89 -2.06 11.34
CA VAL A 96 32.86 -3.01 10.77
C VAL A 96 32.51 -3.21 9.30
N VAL A 97 33.48 -3.02 8.42
CA VAL A 97 33.33 -3.41 7.02
C VAL A 97 33.14 -4.93 7.02
N ALA A 98 31.93 -5.37 6.67
CA ALA A 98 31.68 -6.77 6.43
C ALA A 98 32.44 -7.18 5.17
N GLU A 99 33.37 -8.11 5.29
CA GLU A 99 34.03 -8.73 4.15
C GLU A 99 32.98 -9.53 3.40
N LEU A 100 32.57 -9.07 2.22
CA LEU A 100 31.72 -9.83 1.33
C LEU A 100 32.53 -11.05 0.88
N GLY A 101 32.17 -12.25 1.35
CA GLY A 101 32.79 -13.48 0.89
C GLY A 101 32.79 -13.58 -0.65
N GLU A 102 33.67 -14.40 -1.22
CA GLU A 102 33.82 -14.54 -2.68
C GLU A 102 32.50 -14.85 -3.42
N ASP A 103 31.55 -15.44 -2.70
CA ASP A 103 30.22 -15.84 -3.19
C ASP A 103 29.12 -14.79 -2.94
N GLY A 104 29.42 -13.65 -2.32
CA GLY A 104 28.41 -12.62 -2.06
C GLY A 104 27.39 -13.05 -1.01
N GLU A 105 27.74 -12.99 0.28
CA GLU A 105 26.77 -13.26 1.36
C GLU A 105 25.62 -12.24 1.29
N GLY A 106 24.45 -12.70 0.83
CA GLY A 106 23.27 -11.87 0.59
C GLY A 106 22.51 -12.20 -0.71
N ASP A 107 23.05 -13.05 -1.60
CA ASP A 107 22.27 -13.56 -2.73
C ASP A 107 21.20 -14.51 -2.20
N LEU A 108 19.92 -14.09 -2.28
CA LEU A 108 18.81 -14.98 -1.98
C LEU A 108 18.87 -16.13 -2.96
N SER A 109 18.97 -17.34 -2.44
CA SER A 109 19.01 -18.51 -3.31
C SER A 109 17.66 -18.64 -4.03
N PRO A 110 17.59 -19.23 -5.24
CA PRO A 110 16.33 -19.42 -5.95
C PRO A 110 15.29 -20.26 -5.19
N GLU A 111 15.70 -20.93 -4.13
CA GLU A 111 14.88 -21.72 -3.21
C GLU A 111 14.31 -20.91 -2.04
N ASP A 112 14.72 -19.65 -1.88
CA ASP A 112 14.19 -18.68 -0.90
C ASP A 112 12.98 -17.86 -1.43
N LEU A 113 12.51 -18.12 -2.66
CA LEU A 113 11.38 -17.46 -3.36
C LEU A 113 10.10 -18.32 -3.39
#